data_AF-A0AAD4USG4-F1
#
_entry.id   AF-A0AAD4USG4-F1
#
_cell.length_a   1.000
_cell.length_b   1.000
_cell.length_c   1.000
_cell.angle_alpha   90.00
_cell.angle_beta   90.00
_cell.angle_gamma   90.00
#
_symmetry.space_group_name_H-M   'P 1'
#
loop_
_entity.id
_entity.type
_entity.pdbx_description
1 polymer ?
#
loop_
_entity_poly.entity_id
_entity_poly.type
_entity_poly.pdbx_seq_one_letter_code
_entity_poly.pdbx_strand_id
1 'polypeptide(L)'
;MLSGGETRKCQMESLSRLNDLNKACPKNNFPLLKINQLLDSTSDNQLLSFMDAYSGYNQILTLEDNKAKTSFIIQKWTYCYKVMPFGLKNAGATYQRLVNIIFKEQIDKTMEVYVEDMLVKAPEHAHHIKNLNDAFSLLR
;
A
#
# COMPACT_ATOMS: atom_id res chain seq x y z
N MET A 1 18.75 -20.78 -2.69
CA MET A 1 18.90 -19.42 -2.11
C MET A 1 19.96 -18.69 -2.91
N LEU A 2 19.69 -17.49 -3.41
CA LEU A 2 20.71 -16.66 -4.10
C LEU A 2 21.73 -16.16 -3.06
N SER A 3 23.00 -16.05 -3.45
CA SER A 3 24.03 -15.47 -2.57
C SER A 3 23.76 -13.99 -2.28
N GLY A 4 24.30 -13.45 -1.18
CA GLY A 4 24.09 -12.03 -0.82
C GLY A 4 24.59 -11.01 -1.85
N GLY A 5 25.47 -11.41 -2.77
CA GLY A 5 25.89 -10.60 -3.93
C GLY A 5 24.89 -10.68 -5.09
N GLU A 6 24.35 -11.87 -5.37
CA GLU A 6 23.33 -12.09 -6.41
C GLU A 6 21.99 -11.46 -6.03
N THR A 7 21.63 -11.44 -4.74
CA THR A 7 20.42 -10.78 -4.24
C THR A 7 20.46 -9.26 -4.49
N ARG A 8 21.62 -8.62 -4.26
CA ARG A 8 21.78 -7.18 -4.53
C ARG A 8 21.72 -6.86 -6.02
N LYS A 9 22.35 -7.69 -6.86
CA LYS A 9 22.27 -7.53 -8.32
C LYS A 9 20.84 -7.70 -8.84
N CYS A 10 20.12 -8.71 -8.35
CA CYS A 10 18.70 -8.95 -8.64
C CYS A 10 17.83 -7.73 -8.30
N GLN A 11 18.02 -7.15 -7.11
CA GLN A 11 17.28 -5.95 -6.70
C GLN A 11 17.55 -4.74 -7.59
N MET A 12 18.79 -4.52 -8.02
CA MET A 12 19.11 -3.40 -8.93
C MET A 12 18.52 -3.60 -10.32
N GLU A 13 18.62 -4.81 -10.89
CA GLU A 13 18.08 -5.13 -12.21
C GLU A 13 16.55 -5.01 -12.22
N SER A 14 15.87 -5.45 -11.16
CA SER A 14 14.41 -5.31 -11.05
C SER A 14 13.98 -3.84 -10.90
N LEU A 15 14.66 -3.05 -10.06
CA LEU A 15 14.36 -1.62 -9.88
C LEU A 15 14.53 -0.82 -11.18
N SER A 16 15.57 -1.12 -11.96
CA SER A 16 15.78 -0.49 -13.27
C SER A 16 14.61 -0.75 -14.21
N ARG A 17 14.12 -1.99 -14.28
CA ARG A 17 12.95 -2.35 -15.09
C ARG A 17 11.67 -1.66 -14.64
N LEU A 18 11.45 -1.55 -13.33
CA LEU A 18 10.29 -0.84 -12.79
C LEU A 18 10.32 0.65 -13.18
N ASN A 19 11.49 1.28 -13.21
CA ASN A 19 11.61 2.67 -13.67
C ASN A 19 11.21 2.84 -15.14
N ASP A 20 11.64 1.95 -16.02
CA ASP A 20 11.26 1.99 -17.44
C ASP A 20 9.76 1.71 -17.62
N LEU A 21 9.24 0.71 -16.91
CA LEU A 21 7.81 0.40 -16.91
C LEU A 21 6.99 1.57 -16.39
N ASN A 22 7.47 2.24 -15.34
CA ASN A 22 6.83 3.45 -14.84
C ASN A 22 6.76 4.51 -15.93
N LYS A 23 7.86 4.82 -16.65
CA LYS A 23 7.82 5.82 -17.72
C LYS A 23 6.79 5.51 -18.81
N ALA A 24 6.67 4.24 -19.20
CA ALA A 24 5.73 3.80 -20.23
C ALA A 24 4.27 3.74 -19.75
N CYS A 25 4.03 3.53 -18.45
CA CYS A 25 2.69 3.31 -17.91
C CYS A 25 1.98 4.66 -17.65
N PRO A 26 0.72 4.82 -18.10
CA PRO A 26 -0.06 6.03 -17.79
C PRO A 26 -0.25 6.18 -16.27
N LYS A 27 -0.28 7.42 -15.80
CA LYS A 27 -0.48 7.72 -14.38
C LYS A 27 -1.93 7.45 -13.98
N ASN A 28 -2.13 6.73 -12.88
CA ASN A 28 -3.44 6.58 -12.27
C ASN A 28 -3.74 7.84 -11.42
N ASN A 29 -4.79 8.57 -11.79
CA ASN A 29 -5.21 9.81 -11.12
C ASN A 29 -6.20 9.54 -9.96
N PHE A 30 -6.09 8.39 -9.30
CA PHE A 30 -6.92 8.12 -8.13
C PHE A 30 -6.66 9.19 -7.06
N PRO A 31 -7.72 9.82 -6.50
CA PRO A 31 -7.54 10.88 -5.52
C PRO A 31 -6.93 10.28 -4.25
N LEU A 32 -5.77 10.79 -3.88
CA LEU A 32 -5.20 10.54 -2.57
C LEU A 32 -5.70 11.63 -1.62
N LEU A 33 -5.99 11.26 -0.38
CA LEU A 33 -6.40 12.19 0.66
C LEU A 33 -5.32 13.27 0.84
N LYS A 34 -5.71 14.53 0.91
CA LYS A 34 -4.76 15.62 1.16
C LYS A 34 -4.43 15.66 2.65
N ILE A 35 -3.18 15.95 2.98
CA ILE A 35 -2.73 16.04 4.39
C ILE A 35 -3.57 17.02 5.22
N ASN A 36 -4.02 18.13 4.64
CA ASN A 36 -4.87 19.08 5.37
C ASN A 36 -6.23 18.46 5.75
N GLN A 37 -6.83 17.65 4.87
CA GLN A 37 -8.10 16.98 5.17
C GLN A 37 -7.93 15.96 6.31
N LEU A 38 -6.79 15.27 6.34
CA LEU A 38 -6.44 14.36 7.44
C LEU A 38 -6.25 15.11 8.77
N LEU A 39 -5.62 16.28 8.75
CA LEU A 39 -5.44 17.10 9.94
C LEU A 39 -6.78 17.63 10.47
N ASP A 40 -7.60 18.17 9.58
CA ASP A 40 -8.91 18.70 9.92
C ASP A 40 -9.83 17.61 10.49
N SER A 41 -9.74 16.37 9.99
CA SER A 41 -10.58 15.27 10.46
C SER A 41 -10.10 14.63 11.77
N THR A 42 -8.90 14.96 12.22
CA THR A 42 -8.28 14.41 13.43
C THR A 42 -8.19 15.41 14.58
N SER A 43 -8.37 16.71 14.34
CA SER A 43 -8.24 17.79 15.33
C SER A 43 -9.07 17.59 16.60
N ASP A 44 -10.27 17.02 16.45
CA ASP A 44 -11.24 16.90 17.53
C ASP A 44 -11.16 15.55 18.26
N ASN A 45 -10.15 14.74 17.96
CA ASN A 45 -9.98 13.41 18.56
C ASN A 45 -8.94 13.43 19.68
N GLN A 46 -9.29 12.88 20.84
CA GLN A 46 -8.36 12.77 21.97
C GLN A 46 -7.31 11.68 21.76
N LEU A 47 -7.63 10.63 21.00
CA LEU A 47 -6.71 9.54 20.70
C LEU A 47 -6.61 9.28 19.21
N LEU A 48 -5.36 9.02 18.80
CA LEU A 48 -4.98 8.62 17.46
C LEU A 48 -4.04 7.42 17.58
N SER A 49 -4.21 6.43 16.72
CA SER A 49 -3.28 5.30 16.59
C SER A 49 -2.96 5.07 15.12
N PHE A 50 -1.67 5.13 14.82
CA PHE A 50 -1.15 4.83 13.50
C PHE A 50 -0.99 3.32 13.33
N MET A 51 -1.50 2.82 12.23
CA MET A 51 -1.39 1.44 11.79
C MET A 51 -0.60 1.43 10.49
N ASP A 52 0.61 0.89 10.58
CA ASP A 52 1.53 0.74 9.45
C ASP A 52 1.26 -0.58 8.72
N ALA A 53 1.09 -0.51 7.40
CA ALA A 53 0.99 -1.65 6.52
C ALA A 53 2.23 -1.80 5.62
N TYR A 54 3.43 -1.74 6.22
CA TYR A 54 4.75 -1.87 5.59
C TYR A 54 4.88 -2.95 4.50
N SER A 55 4.11 -4.04 4.57
CA SER A 55 4.11 -5.13 3.58
C SER A 55 2.81 -5.27 2.81
N GLY A 56 1.94 -4.25 2.84
CA GLY A 56 0.61 -4.26 2.25
C GLY A 56 0.61 -4.55 0.75
N TYR A 57 1.56 -3.98 0.00
CA TYR A 57 1.69 -4.26 -1.44
C TYR A 57 1.99 -5.72 -1.75
N ASN A 58 2.75 -6.39 -0.89
CA ASN A 58 3.09 -7.80 -1.06
C ASN A 58 1.88 -8.73 -0.89
N GLN A 59 0.75 -8.21 -0.40
CA GLN A 59 -0.52 -8.94 -0.28
C GLN A 59 -1.42 -8.73 -1.52
N ILE A 60 -1.11 -7.75 -2.38
CA ILE A 60 -1.88 -7.44 -3.58
C ILE A 60 -1.35 -8.27 -4.74
N LEU A 61 -2.19 -9.14 -5.30
CA LEU A 61 -1.84 -9.92 -6.48
C LEU A 61 -1.68 -9.03 -7.71
N THR A 62 -0.62 -9.28 -8.47
CA THR A 62 -0.43 -8.66 -9.78
C THR A 62 -1.44 -9.28 -10.76
N LEU A 63 -2.19 -8.45 -11.47
CA LEU A 63 -3.06 -8.88 -12.56
C LEU A 63 -2.29 -9.76 -13.55
N GLU A 64 -2.88 -10.86 -14.03
CA GLU A 64 -2.22 -11.81 -14.94
C GLU A 64 -1.60 -11.11 -16.16
N ASP A 65 -2.36 -10.20 -16.78
CA ASP A 65 -1.92 -9.40 -17.94
C ASP A 65 -0.74 -8.47 -17.66
N ASN A 66 -0.46 -8.20 -16.39
CA ASN A 66 0.63 -7.34 -15.95
C ASN A 66 1.84 -8.13 -15.44
N LYS A 67 1.71 -9.44 -15.15
CA LYS A 67 2.84 -10.25 -14.69
C LYS A 67 3.99 -10.26 -15.69
N ALA A 68 3.69 -10.48 -16.97
CA ALA A 68 4.69 -10.44 -18.04
C ALA A 68 5.36 -9.06 -18.19
N LYS A 69 4.61 -7.96 -17.93
CA LYS A 69 5.15 -6.59 -17.98
C LYS A 69 6.09 -6.28 -16.82
N THR A 70 5.91 -6.98 -15.69
CA THR A 70 6.81 -6.91 -14.52
C THR A 70 7.94 -7.95 -14.58
N SER A 71 8.19 -8.56 -15.74
CA SER A 71 9.25 -9.55 -15.88
C SER A 71 10.64 -8.92 -15.92
N PHE A 72 11.61 -9.64 -15.36
CA PHE A 72 13.01 -9.25 -15.35
C PHE A 72 13.89 -10.50 -15.46
N ILE A 73 15.10 -10.32 -15.96
CA ILE A 73 16.05 -11.41 -16.19
C ILE A 73 17.10 -11.35 -15.10
N ILE A 74 17.34 -12.47 -14.43
CA ILE A 74 18.50 -12.67 -13.57
C ILE A 74 19.34 -13.77 -14.23
N GLN A 75 20.60 -13.46 -14.56
CA GLN A 75 21.49 -14.38 -15.28
C GLN A 75 20.88 -14.89 -16.59
N LYS A 76 20.37 -16.13 -16.61
CA LYS A 76 19.74 -16.79 -17.78
C LYS A 76 18.26 -17.11 -17.59
N TRP A 77 17.68 -16.69 -16.46
CA TRP A 77 16.30 -17.01 -16.09
C TRP A 77 15.43 -15.77 -16.09
N THR A 78 14.17 -15.93 -16.52
CA THR A 78 13.16 -14.87 -16.48
C THR A 78 12.28 -15.06 -15.27
N TYR A 79 12.16 -14.02 -14.46
CA TYR A 79 11.29 -13.95 -13.30
C TYR A 79 10.20 -12.92 -13.55
N CYS A 80 9.07 -13.05 -12.87
CA CYS A 80 8.02 -12.04 -12.84
C CYS A 80 7.47 -11.91 -11.42
N TYR A 81 6.90 -10.75 -11.12
CA TYR A 81 6.30 -10.49 -9.82
C TYR A 81 4.90 -11.10 -9.73
N LYS A 82 4.68 -11.97 -8.73
CA LYS A 82 3.36 -12.53 -8.42
C LYS A 82 2.47 -11.54 -7.65
N VAL A 83 3.10 -10.76 -6.79
CA VAL A 83 2.49 -9.72 -5.96
C VAL A 83 3.05 -8.37 -6.39
N MET A 84 2.33 -7.30 -6.10
CA MET A 84 2.68 -5.96 -6.57
C MET A 84 4.04 -5.52 -6.01
N PRO A 85 5.07 -5.30 -6.85
CA PRO A 85 6.37 -4.87 -6.35
C PRO A 85 6.35 -3.41 -5.87
N PHE A 86 7.14 -3.15 -4.84
CA PHE A 86 7.46 -1.79 -4.41
C PHE A 86 8.12 -1.00 -5.54
N GLY A 87 7.80 0.30 -5.63
CA GLY A 87 8.37 1.20 -6.65
C GLY A 87 7.58 1.29 -7.96
N LEU A 88 6.45 0.59 -8.11
CA LEU A 88 5.51 0.85 -9.21
C LEU A 88 4.75 2.16 -8.99
N LYS A 89 4.70 3.01 -10.03
CA LYS A 89 4.06 4.35 -9.96
C LYS A 89 2.59 4.33 -9.56
N ASN A 90 1.89 3.24 -9.86
CA ASN A 90 0.45 3.09 -9.63
C ASN A 90 0.16 2.16 -8.45
N ALA A 91 1.18 1.72 -7.70
CA ALA A 91 1.00 0.83 -6.55
C ALA A 91 0.17 1.49 -5.45
N GLY A 92 0.53 2.72 -5.04
CA GLY A 92 -0.20 3.46 -4.01
C GLY A 92 -1.68 3.67 -4.38
N ALA A 93 -1.99 3.99 -5.65
CA ALA A 93 -3.37 4.12 -6.10
C ALA A 93 -4.16 2.80 -6.06
N THR A 94 -3.49 1.67 -6.29
CA THR A 94 -4.13 0.34 -6.20
C THR A 94 -4.36 -0.03 -4.73
N TYR A 95 -3.38 0.21 -3.88
CA TYR A 95 -3.46 -0.05 -2.44
C TYR A 95 -4.54 0.81 -1.78
N GLN A 96 -4.60 2.11 -2.08
CA GLN A 96 -5.65 2.99 -1.57
C GLN A 96 -7.04 2.52 -1.98
N ARG A 97 -7.24 2.03 -3.21
CA ARG A 97 -8.53 1.46 -3.64
C ARG A 97 -8.91 0.23 -2.82
N LEU A 98 -7.95 -0.67 -2.59
CA LEU A 98 -8.18 -1.86 -1.78
C LEU A 98 -8.58 -1.49 -0.35
N VAL A 99 -7.81 -0.61 0.28
CA VAL A 99 -8.08 -0.14 1.64
C VAL A 99 -9.45 0.56 1.73
N ASN A 100 -9.81 1.40 0.75
CA ASN A 100 -11.13 2.04 0.68
C ASN A 100 -12.28 1.03 0.57
N ILE A 101 -12.04 -0.15 -0.02
CA ILE A 101 -13.04 -1.22 -0.10
C ILE A 101 -13.17 -1.93 1.25
N ILE A 102 -12.04 -2.32 1.85
CA ILE A 102 -12.02 -3.06 3.13
C ILE A 102 -12.63 -2.21 4.25
N PHE A 103 -12.21 -0.95 4.36
CA PHE A 103 -12.55 -0.06 5.46
C PHE A 103 -13.66 0.94 5.13
N LYS A 104 -14.43 0.68 4.07
CA LYS A 104 -15.48 1.58 3.56
C LYS A 104 -16.40 2.13 4.66
N GLU A 105 -16.75 1.30 5.64
CA GLU A 105 -17.67 1.69 6.71
C GLU A 105 -17.01 2.51 7.85
N GLN A 106 -15.69 2.44 7.96
CA GLN A 106 -14.89 3.06 9.04
C GLN A 106 -14.24 4.38 8.62
N ILE A 107 -13.89 4.51 7.33
CA ILE A 107 -13.29 5.72 6.75
C ILE A 107 -14.18 6.94 7.03
N ASP A 108 -13.55 8.09 7.29
CA ASP A 108 -14.14 9.37 7.71
C ASP A 108 -14.80 9.38 9.10
N LYS A 109 -15.12 8.22 9.67
CA LYS A 109 -15.79 8.09 10.99
C LYS A 109 -14.79 7.80 12.10
N THR A 110 -14.20 6.61 12.06
CA THR A 110 -13.30 6.08 13.10
C THR A 110 -11.90 5.81 12.56
N MET A 111 -11.72 5.92 11.25
CA MET A 111 -10.45 5.71 10.57
C MET A 111 -10.25 6.77 9.49
N GLU A 112 -8.99 7.13 9.27
CA GLU A 112 -8.52 7.85 8.09
C GLU A 112 -7.42 7.05 7.42
N VAL A 113 -7.26 7.21 6.11
CA VAL A 113 -6.24 6.48 5.36
C VAL A 113 -5.46 7.42 4.49
N TYR A 114 -4.14 7.36 4.62
CA TYR A 114 -3.20 8.13 3.83
C TYR A 114 -2.14 7.21 3.22
N VAL A 115 -2.34 6.86 1.94
CA VAL A 115 -1.41 6.01 1.18
C VAL A 115 -1.20 4.66 1.88
N GLU A 116 -0.07 4.47 2.57
CA GLU A 116 0.33 3.22 3.25
C GLU A 116 -0.03 3.20 4.74
N ASP A 117 -0.41 4.34 5.31
CA ASP A 117 -0.71 4.49 6.73
C ASP A 117 -2.22 4.62 6.95
N MET A 118 -2.72 3.87 7.93
CA MET A 118 -4.08 3.99 8.43
C MET A 118 -4.05 4.62 9.81
N LEU A 119 -4.96 5.54 10.08
CA LEU A 119 -5.05 6.26 11.34
C LEU A 119 -6.40 5.98 11.97
N VAL A 120 -6.42 5.24 13.07
CA VAL A 120 -7.62 5.03 13.87
C VAL A 120 -7.76 6.17 14.86
N LYS A 121 -8.95 6.78 14.92
CA LYS A 121 -9.23 7.97 15.73
C LYS A 121 -10.43 7.76 16.65
N ALA A 122 -10.41 8.40 17.81
CA ALA A 122 -11.54 8.44 18.72
C ALA A 122 -11.64 9.77 19.47
N PRO A 123 -12.86 10.31 19.65
CA PRO A 123 -13.08 11.53 20.43
C PRO A 123 -12.83 11.31 21.93
N GLU A 124 -12.96 10.07 22.41
CA GLU A 124 -12.78 9.71 23.82
C GLU A 124 -12.03 8.39 23.97
N HIS A 125 -11.26 8.27 25.06
CA HIS A 125 -10.48 7.07 25.38
C HIS A 125 -11.33 5.79 25.44
N ALA A 126 -12.56 5.88 25.94
CA ALA A 126 -13.46 4.74 26.09
C ALA A 126 -13.81 4.07 24.74
N HIS A 127 -13.86 4.84 23.66
CA HIS A 127 -14.23 4.35 22.32
C HIS A 127 -13.02 3.83 21.52
N HIS A 128 -11.80 4.24 21.86
CA HIS A 128 -10.61 3.99 21.04
C HIS A 128 -10.29 2.51 20.88
N ILE A 129 -10.36 1.74 21.97
CA ILE A 129 -10.12 0.28 21.93
C ILE A 129 -11.16 -0.43 21.07
N LYS A 130 -12.42 0.03 21.11
CA LYS A 130 -13.47 -0.52 20.24
C LYS A 130 -13.17 -0.22 18.77
N ASN A 131 -12.80 1.02 18.45
CA ASN A 131 -12.47 1.41 17.07
C ASN A 131 -11.29 0.59 16.51
N LEU A 132 -10.26 0.34 17.33
CA LEU A 132 -9.15 -0.54 16.98
C LEU A 132 -9.60 -1.98 16.74
N ASN A 133 -10.44 -2.54 17.62
CA ASN A 133 -10.96 -3.90 17.45
C ASN A 133 -11.80 -4.03 16.18
N ASP A 134 -12.67 -3.05 15.90
CA ASP A 134 -13.47 -3.01 14.69
C ASP A 134 -12.55 -2.97 13.44
N ALA A 135 -11.48 -2.17 13.47
CA ALA A 135 -10.48 -2.12 12.39
C ALA A 135 -9.74 -3.46 12.21
N PHE A 136 -9.21 -4.05 13.28
CA PHE A 136 -8.49 -5.32 13.20
C PHE A 136 -9.38 -6.50 12.77
N SER A 137 -10.67 -6.46 13.08
CA SER A 137 -11.61 -7.50 12.66
C SER A 137 -11.75 -7.63 11.13
N LEU A 138 -11.51 -6.55 10.39
CA LEU A 138 -11.57 -6.51 8.93
C LEU A 138 -10.28 -7.00 8.26
N LEU A 139 -9.18 -7.09 9.00
CA LEU A 139 -7.87 -7.53 8.50
C LEU A 139 -7.61 -9.03 8.71
N ARG A 140 -8.57 -9.76 9.28
CA ARG A 140 -8.42 -11.16 9.69
C ARG A 140 -8.65 -12.15 8.55
#